data_AF-A0AB34L761-F1
#
_entry.id   AF-A0AB34L761-F1
#
_cell.length_a   1.000
_cell.length_b   1.000
_cell.length_c   1.000
_cell.angle_alpha   90.00
_cell.angle_beta   90.00
_cell.angle_gamma   90.00
#
_symmetry.space_group_name_H-M   'P 1'
#
loop_
_entity.id
_entity.type
_entity.pdbx_description
1 polymer ?
#
loop_
_entity_poly.entity_id
_entity_poly.type
_entity_poly.pdbx_seq_one_letter_code
_entity_poly.pdbx_strand_id
1 'polypeptide(L)'
;MKFWEQLKQSISGNNNNQYVANTVNVYESLAKEEELEQGIVSSIFQYVIENYKKNQQTPKAMPEKVLKIKKKISINFKTVEEKEEIIEFCRLASDKIALIEKAFSELDGDDQNDIHSYILGKYCKNKHKRISNIDNFYALCDDFIPIKQKGNPKVEHIARSFVLFFFQDCTIFEKTQEEKCINTLQFKLDF
;
A
#
# COMPACT_ATOMS: atom_id res chain seq x y z
N MET A 1 -11.49 -19.07 -1.82
CA MET A 1 -11.76 -19.47 -0.42
C MET A 1 -10.68 -20.37 0.17
N LYS A 2 -10.29 -21.52 -0.42
CA LYS A 2 -9.36 -22.47 0.24
C LYS A 2 -7.90 -21.98 0.43
N PHE A 3 -7.40 -21.06 -0.39
CA PHE A 3 -6.02 -20.57 -0.30
C PHE A 3 -5.79 -19.73 0.97
N TRP A 4 -6.72 -18.82 1.28
CA TRP A 4 -6.64 -17.93 2.43
C TRP A 4 -6.76 -18.68 3.77
N GLU A 5 -7.61 -19.70 3.85
CA GLU A 5 -7.77 -20.53 5.06
C GLU A 5 -6.51 -21.38 5.36
N GLN A 6 -5.83 -21.87 4.32
CA GLN A 6 -4.60 -22.65 4.48
C GLN A 6 -3.42 -21.79 4.97
N LEU A 7 -3.38 -20.51 4.59
CA LEU A 7 -2.33 -19.59 5.03
C LEU A 7 -2.50 -19.20 6.51
N LYS A 8 -3.74 -18.92 6.96
CA LYS A 8 -4.07 -18.57 8.35
C LYS A 8 -3.70 -19.69 9.35
N GLN A 9 -3.83 -20.95 8.95
CA GLN A 9 -3.48 -22.09 9.81
C GLN A 9 -1.98 -22.28 10.05
N SER A 10 -1.11 -21.76 9.18
CA SER A 10 0.35 -21.94 9.33
C SER A 10 0.98 -21.04 10.40
N ILE A 11 0.28 -19.97 10.80
CA ILE A 11 0.79 -18.90 11.68
C ILE A 11 0.41 -19.15 13.16
N SER A 12 -0.61 -19.96 13.45
CA SER A 12 -1.23 -20.07 14.78
C SER A 12 -0.61 -21.14 15.73
N GLY A 13 0.67 -21.46 15.58
CA GLY A 13 1.34 -22.48 16.42
C GLY A 13 2.33 -21.90 17.45
N ASN A 14 2.10 -22.20 18.73
CA ASN A 14 2.99 -22.06 19.91
C ASN A 14 3.03 -20.71 20.68
N ASN A 15 2.44 -20.64 21.88
CA ASN A 15 3.08 -21.05 23.15
C ASN A 15 2.30 -20.59 24.40
N ASN A 16 2.35 -21.44 25.44
CA ASN A 16 1.87 -21.18 26.80
C ASN A 16 2.93 -20.45 27.65
N ASN A 17 2.41 -19.75 28.66
CA ASN A 17 2.96 -19.39 29.98
C ASN A 17 3.22 -17.91 30.26
N GLN A 18 2.81 -17.56 31.47
CA GLN A 18 2.21 -16.31 31.87
C GLN A 18 3.05 -15.71 33.02
N TYR A 19 2.99 -14.38 33.16
CA TYR A 19 3.48 -13.58 34.29
C TYR A 19 4.90 -13.00 34.25
N VAL A 20 5.22 -12.26 33.16
CA VAL A 20 6.01 -11.00 33.19
C VAL A 20 5.31 -9.93 32.32
N ALA A 21 3.97 -9.99 32.29
CA ALA A 21 3.20 -9.98 31.03
C ALA A 21 2.57 -8.66 30.57
N ASN A 22 2.96 -7.48 31.07
CA ASN A 22 2.27 -6.23 30.67
C ASN A 22 3.07 -5.29 29.76
N THR A 23 4.40 -5.33 29.74
CA THR A 23 5.20 -4.51 28.80
C THR A 23 5.73 -5.32 27.62
N VAL A 24 6.19 -6.55 27.85
CA VAL A 24 6.65 -7.45 26.78
C VAL A 24 5.49 -7.84 25.85
N ASN A 25 4.30 -8.05 26.41
CA ASN A 25 3.13 -8.50 25.66
C ASN A 25 2.59 -7.46 24.67
N VAL A 26 2.77 -6.16 24.95
CA VAL A 26 2.37 -5.10 24.01
C VAL A 26 3.33 -5.04 22.82
N TYR A 27 4.65 -5.09 23.04
CA TYR A 27 5.62 -5.11 21.95
C TYR A 27 5.55 -6.41 21.13
N GLU A 28 5.29 -7.54 21.79
CA GLU A 28 5.13 -8.82 21.11
C GLU A 28 3.80 -8.89 20.33
N SER A 29 2.71 -8.28 20.85
CA SER A 29 1.45 -8.12 20.10
C SER A 29 1.63 -7.23 18.89
N LEU A 30 2.27 -6.06 19.05
CA LEU A 30 2.54 -5.12 17.95
C LEU A 30 3.48 -5.72 16.89
N ALA A 31 4.45 -6.55 17.30
CA ALA A 31 5.31 -7.27 16.37
C ALA A 31 4.54 -8.37 15.62
N LYS A 32 3.59 -9.06 16.29
CA LYS A 32 2.72 -10.06 15.67
C LYS A 32 1.72 -9.45 14.70
N GLU A 33 1.18 -8.27 15.02
CA GLU A 33 0.34 -7.46 14.13
C GLU A 33 1.15 -7.07 12.89
N GLU A 34 2.32 -6.43 13.06
CA GLU A 34 3.17 -6.03 11.93
C GLU A 34 3.58 -7.21 11.03
N GLU A 35 3.82 -8.40 11.61
CA GLU A 35 4.06 -9.64 10.86
C GLU A 35 2.82 -10.10 10.07
N LEU A 36 1.61 -9.97 10.64
CA LEU A 36 0.35 -10.30 9.98
C LEU A 36 0.10 -9.38 8.79
N GLU A 37 0.20 -8.06 8.97
CA GLU A 37 0.01 -7.10 7.87
C GLU A 37 1.06 -7.29 6.77
N GLN A 38 2.32 -7.53 7.13
CA GLN A 38 3.36 -7.89 6.15
C GLN A 38 3.06 -9.21 5.43
N GLY A 39 2.41 -10.16 6.08
CA GLY A 39 1.90 -11.39 5.49
C GLY A 39 0.81 -11.13 4.43
N ILE A 40 -0.12 -10.22 4.71
CA ILE A 40 -1.16 -9.80 3.76
C ILE A 40 -0.52 -9.06 2.57
N VAL A 41 0.38 -8.11 2.81
CA VAL A 41 1.13 -7.41 1.74
C VAL A 41 1.90 -8.40 0.86
N SER A 42 2.58 -9.37 1.48
CA SER A 42 3.30 -10.41 0.74
C SER A 42 2.36 -11.25 -0.13
N SER A 43 1.14 -11.53 0.34
CA SER A 43 0.11 -12.26 -0.41
C SER A 43 -0.39 -11.45 -1.62
N ILE A 44 -0.61 -10.15 -1.46
CA ILE A 44 -0.92 -9.23 -2.58
C ILE A 44 0.22 -9.24 -3.60
N PHE A 45 1.47 -9.15 -3.16
CA PHE A 45 2.62 -9.11 -4.07
C PHE A 45 2.74 -10.42 -4.84
N GLN A 46 2.55 -11.56 -4.18
CA GLN A 46 2.56 -12.87 -4.82
C GLN A 46 1.46 -12.97 -5.89
N TYR A 47 0.26 -12.50 -5.59
CA TYR A 47 -0.83 -12.45 -6.57
C TYR A 47 -0.45 -11.64 -7.81
N VAL A 48 0.16 -10.45 -7.63
CA VAL A 48 0.61 -9.62 -8.74
C VAL A 48 1.66 -10.35 -9.57
N ILE A 49 2.65 -11.00 -8.93
CA ILE A 49 3.72 -11.75 -9.63
C ILE A 49 3.12 -12.87 -10.49
N GLU A 50 2.16 -13.62 -9.97
CA GLU A 50 1.55 -14.78 -10.64
C GLU A 50 0.64 -14.37 -11.80
N ASN A 51 0.00 -13.20 -11.72
CA ASN A 51 -1.00 -12.76 -12.69
C ASN A 51 -0.47 -11.72 -13.70
N TYR A 52 0.66 -11.07 -13.41
CA TYR A 52 1.26 -10.09 -14.33
C TYR A 52 1.67 -10.70 -15.68
N LYS A 53 2.17 -11.95 -15.69
CA LYS A 53 2.56 -12.64 -16.94
C LYS A 53 1.37 -13.01 -17.83
N LYS A 54 0.16 -13.15 -17.27
CA LYS A 54 -1.05 -13.59 -17.99
C LYS A 54 -1.75 -12.44 -18.73
N ASN A 55 -1.45 -11.20 -18.37
CA ASN A 55 -2.17 -10.00 -18.79
C ASN A 55 -1.29 -8.97 -19.53
N GLN A 56 -0.25 -9.39 -20.26
CA GLN A 56 0.52 -8.46 -21.12
C GLN A 56 -0.33 -7.98 -22.31
N GLN A 57 -1.27 -7.07 -22.06
CA GLN A 57 -1.81 -6.21 -23.09
C GLN A 57 -0.94 -4.96 -23.14
N THR A 58 -0.46 -4.61 -24.34
CA THR A 58 0.24 -3.35 -24.62
C THR A 58 -0.47 -2.18 -23.95
N PRO A 59 0.25 -1.24 -23.30
CA PRO A 59 -0.37 -0.13 -22.60
C PRO A 59 -1.17 0.71 -23.60
N LYS A 60 -2.50 0.57 -23.55
CA LYS A 60 -3.41 1.51 -24.20
C LYS A 60 -3.25 2.85 -23.49
N ALA A 61 -3.38 3.92 -24.28
CA ALA A 61 -3.25 5.33 -23.91
C ALA A 61 -3.39 5.64 -22.42
N MET A 62 -2.52 6.54 -21.93
CA MET A 62 -2.43 6.99 -20.54
C MET A 62 -3.82 7.00 -19.87
N PRO A 63 -4.09 6.09 -18.90
CA PRO A 63 -5.42 5.95 -18.32
C PRO A 63 -5.91 7.30 -17.82
N GLU A 64 -7.19 7.61 -18.00
CA GLU A 64 -7.77 8.88 -17.53
C GLU A 64 -7.52 9.13 -16.03
N LYS A 65 -7.36 8.03 -15.25
CA LYS A 65 -6.88 8.03 -13.86
C LYS A 65 -5.54 8.78 -13.69
N VAL A 66 -4.60 8.71 -14.64
CA VAL A 66 -3.31 9.41 -14.61
C VAL A 66 -3.44 10.91 -14.86
N LEU A 67 -4.44 11.39 -15.62
CA LEU A 67 -4.65 12.83 -15.76
C LEU A 67 -5.11 13.46 -14.44
N LYS A 68 -5.98 12.75 -13.70
CA LYS A 68 -6.42 13.17 -12.35
C LYS A 68 -5.26 13.17 -11.36
N ILE A 69 -4.33 12.21 -11.50
CA ILE A 69 -3.18 12.11 -10.60
C ILE A 69 -2.18 13.27 -10.74
N LYS A 70 -2.05 13.90 -11.93
CA LYS A 70 -1.13 15.02 -12.15
C LYS A 70 -1.39 16.21 -11.21
N LYS A 71 -2.67 16.51 -10.94
CA LYS A 71 -3.05 17.56 -9.97
C LYS A 71 -2.57 17.20 -8.57
N LYS A 72 -2.80 15.95 -8.15
CA LYS A 72 -2.38 15.44 -6.84
C LYS A 72 -0.86 15.41 -6.68
N ILE A 73 -0.15 15.01 -7.74
CA ILE A 73 1.32 15.06 -7.80
C ILE A 73 1.80 16.50 -7.60
N SER A 74 1.20 17.47 -8.28
CA SER A 74 1.60 18.88 -8.18
C SER A 74 1.44 19.50 -6.79
N ILE A 75 0.52 18.95 -5.97
CA ILE A 75 0.28 19.38 -4.59
C ILE A 75 1.32 18.74 -3.64
N ASN A 76 1.74 17.51 -3.93
CA ASN A 76 2.54 16.70 -3.01
C ASN A 76 4.04 16.75 -3.31
N PHE A 77 4.45 17.00 -4.54
CA PHE A 77 5.87 17.04 -4.94
C PHE A 77 6.24 18.44 -5.40
N LYS A 78 7.41 18.93 -5.01
CA LYS A 78 7.79 20.34 -5.11
C LYS A 78 8.49 20.64 -6.42
N THR A 79 9.56 19.89 -6.72
CA THR A 79 10.42 20.17 -7.89
C THR A 79 9.83 19.59 -9.17
N VAL A 80 10.38 19.97 -10.33
CA VAL A 80 9.94 19.41 -11.62
C VAL A 80 10.37 17.94 -11.71
N GLU A 81 11.60 17.65 -11.25
CA GLU A 81 12.21 16.33 -11.27
C GLU A 81 11.41 15.33 -10.43
N GLU A 82 11.02 15.70 -9.19
CA GLU A 82 10.17 14.85 -8.34
C GLU A 82 8.82 14.55 -9.01
N LYS A 83 8.21 15.54 -9.68
CA LYS A 83 6.92 15.38 -10.35
C LYS A 83 7.04 14.46 -11.56
N GLU A 84 8.05 14.65 -12.39
CA GLU A 84 8.30 13.83 -13.57
C GLU A 84 8.58 12.39 -13.19
N GLU A 85 9.36 12.17 -12.13
CA GLU A 85 9.66 10.83 -11.62
C GLU A 85 8.42 10.08 -11.16
N ILE A 86 7.55 10.73 -10.35
CA ILE A 86 6.30 10.10 -9.91
C ILE A 86 5.33 9.88 -11.08
N ILE A 87 5.27 10.79 -12.05
CA ILE A 87 4.48 10.61 -13.27
C ILE A 87 4.94 9.38 -14.04
N GLU A 88 6.25 9.20 -14.19
CA GLU A 88 6.82 8.04 -14.87
C GLU A 88 6.54 6.75 -14.12
N PHE A 89 6.63 6.74 -12.79
CA PHE A 89 6.23 5.58 -11.99
C PHE A 89 4.75 5.25 -12.17
N CYS A 90 3.86 6.25 -12.15
CA CYS A 90 2.43 6.05 -12.43
C CYS A 90 2.19 5.43 -13.81
N ARG A 91 2.96 5.86 -14.83
CA ARG A 91 2.87 5.33 -16.20
C ARG A 91 3.28 3.86 -16.27
N LEU A 92 4.35 3.48 -15.57
CA LEU A 92 4.89 2.11 -15.58
C LEU A 92 4.13 1.16 -14.64
N ALA A 93 3.41 1.69 -13.65
CA ALA A 93 2.75 0.92 -12.61
C ALA A 93 1.29 0.54 -12.94
N SER A 94 0.66 1.10 -13.99
CA SER A 94 -0.79 1.00 -14.24
C SER A 94 -1.35 -0.42 -14.11
N ASP A 95 -0.71 -1.39 -14.77
CA ASP A 95 -1.20 -2.78 -14.80
C ASP A 95 -1.04 -3.46 -13.43
N LYS A 96 0.04 -3.12 -12.71
CA LYS A 96 0.30 -3.65 -11.37
C LYS A 96 -0.66 -3.04 -10.37
N ILE A 97 -0.96 -1.74 -10.48
CA ILE A 97 -1.97 -1.07 -9.67
C ILE A 97 -3.34 -1.72 -9.86
N ALA A 98 -3.73 -2.06 -11.09
CA ALA A 98 -5.00 -2.76 -11.33
C ALA A 98 -5.02 -4.17 -10.71
N LEU A 99 -3.91 -4.90 -10.75
CA LEU A 99 -3.80 -6.20 -10.07
C LEU A 99 -3.82 -6.08 -8.55
N ILE A 100 -3.21 -5.03 -8.00
CA ILE A 100 -3.22 -4.71 -6.56
C ILE A 100 -4.63 -4.34 -6.13
N GLU A 101 -5.31 -3.44 -6.85
CA GLU A 101 -6.70 -3.03 -6.61
C GLU A 101 -7.62 -4.26 -6.58
N LYS A 102 -7.43 -5.20 -7.53
CA LYS A 102 -8.17 -6.45 -7.55
C LYS A 102 -7.86 -7.33 -6.34
N ALA A 103 -6.58 -7.61 -6.06
CA ALA A 103 -6.19 -8.44 -4.92
C ALA A 103 -6.67 -7.86 -3.59
N PHE A 104 -6.59 -6.53 -3.44
CA PHE A 104 -7.03 -5.80 -2.27
C PHE A 104 -8.55 -5.87 -2.09
N SER A 105 -9.32 -5.72 -3.17
CA SER A 105 -10.79 -5.84 -3.13
C SER A 105 -11.31 -7.24 -2.77
N GLU A 106 -10.47 -8.27 -2.92
CA GLU A 106 -10.78 -9.66 -2.57
C GLU A 106 -10.50 -9.97 -1.07
N LEU A 107 -9.84 -9.05 -0.35
CA LEU A 107 -9.66 -9.14 1.11
C LEU A 107 -10.98 -8.87 1.83
N ASP A 108 -11.12 -9.40 3.04
CA ASP A 108 -12.24 -9.02 3.91
C ASP A 108 -12.08 -7.57 4.42
N GLY A 109 -13.17 -6.99 4.94
CA GLY A 109 -13.20 -5.57 5.31
C GLY A 109 -12.23 -5.23 6.45
N ASP A 110 -11.96 -6.19 7.34
CA ASP A 110 -11.03 -5.98 8.45
C ASP A 110 -9.59 -5.95 7.91
N ASP A 111 -9.20 -6.93 7.09
CA ASP A 111 -7.90 -6.96 6.42
C ASP A 111 -7.67 -5.71 5.55
N GLN A 112 -8.70 -5.19 4.86
CA GLN A 112 -8.60 -3.93 4.11
C GLN A 112 -8.32 -2.73 5.04
N ASN A 113 -9.04 -2.61 6.15
CA ASN A 113 -8.88 -1.54 7.11
C ASN A 113 -7.52 -1.58 7.81
N ASP A 114 -7.03 -2.78 8.13
CA ASP A 114 -5.74 -2.99 8.77
C ASP A 114 -4.61 -2.53 7.85
N ILE A 115 -4.68 -2.87 6.55
CA ILE A 115 -3.67 -2.44 5.58
C ILE A 115 -3.73 -0.93 5.31
N HIS A 116 -4.92 -0.34 5.23
CA HIS A 116 -5.08 1.12 5.15
C HIS A 116 -4.45 1.81 6.37
N SER A 117 -4.71 1.29 7.57
CA SER A 117 -4.17 1.81 8.82
C SER A 117 -2.66 1.64 8.90
N TYR A 118 -2.14 0.50 8.44
CA TYR A 118 -0.73 0.16 8.45
C TYR A 118 0.09 1.12 7.57
N ILE A 119 -0.34 1.33 6.30
CA ILE A 119 0.36 2.27 5.41
C ILE A 119 0.22 3.72 5.88
N LEU A 120 -0.95 4.12 6.36
CA LEU A 120 -1.16 5.45 6.94
C LEU A 120 -0.25 5.68 8.15
N GLY A 121 -0.11 4.67 9.02
CA GLY A 121 0.77 4.70 10.18
C GLY A 121 2.23 4.92 9.81
N LYS A 122 2.75 4.16 8.83
CA LYS A 122 4.11 4.33 8.30
C LYS A 122 4.31 5.72 7.68
N TYR A 123 3.36 6.17 6.86
CA TYR A 123 3.39 7.50 6.24
C TYR A 123 3.42 8.62 7.27
N CYS A 124 2.54 8.54 8.28
CA CYS A 124 2.48 9.49 9.38
C CYS A 124 3.78 9.51 10.17
N LYS A 125 4.35 8.34 10.52
CA LYS A 125 5.63 8.23 11.23
C LYS A 125 6.75 8.97 10.49
N ASN A 126 6.80 8.83 9.17
CA ASN A 126 7.76 9.54 8.32
C ASN A 126 7.48 11.05 8.27
N LYS A 127 6.21 11.47 8.15
CA LYS A 127 5.81 12.88 8.19
C LYS A 127 6.22 13.55 9.50
N HIS A 128 6.09 12.87 10.65
CA HIS A 128 6.55 13.38 11.96
C HIS A 128 8.06 13.59 12.02
N LYS A 129 8.85 12.79 11.29
CA LYS A 129 10.30 12.96 11.13
C LYS A 129 10.67 14.10 10.17
N ARG A 130 9.69 14.79 9.57
CA ARG A 130 9.87 15.92 8.64
C ARG A 130 10.70 15.58 7.39
N ILE A 131 10.69 14.32 6.95
CA ILE A 131 11.31 13.96 5.67
C ILE A 131 10.47 14.52 4.50
N SER A 132 11.10 14.74 3.35
CA SER A 132 10.40 15.26 2.17
C SER A 132 9.36 14.26 1.67
N ASN A 133 8.40 14.71 0.86
CA ASN A 133 7.36 13.81 0.33
C ASN A 133 7.93 12.77 -0.64
N ILE A 134 8.96 13.10 -1.42
CA ILE A 134 9.65 12.14 -2.28
C ILE A 134 10.42 11.11 -1.45
N ASP A 135 11.12 11.54 -0.39
CA ASP A 135 11.81 10.62 0.52
C ASP A 135 10.81 9.71 1.27
N ASN A 136 9.64 10.25 1.65
CA ASN A 136 8.58 9.47 2.27
C ASN A 136 8.00 8.43 1.31
N PHE A 137 7.80 8.79 0.04
CA PHE A 137 7.39 7.84 -0.98
C PHE A 137 8.39 6.67 -1.09
N TYR A 138 9.69 6.97 -1.15
CA TYR A 138 10.73 5.94 -1.20
C TYR A 138 10.81 5.09 0.06
N ALA A 139 10.77 5.72 1.24
CA ALA A 139 10.78 5.02 2.51
C ALA A 139 9.59 4.05 2.65
N LEU A 140 8.40 4.46 2.21
CA LEU A 140 7.24 3.58 2.15
C LEU A 140 7.48 2.41 1.20
N CYS A 141 8.03 2.65 0.02
CA CYS A 141 8.33 1.56 -0.92
C CYS A 141 9.27 0.53 -0.28
N ASP A 142 10.30 0.99 0.44
CA ASP A 142 11.27 0.12 1.10
C ASP A 142 10.68 -0.67 2.28
N ASP A 143 9.75 -0.07 3.03
CA ASP A 143 9.09 -0.69 4.18
C ASP A 143 8.20 -1.89 3.79
N PHE A 144 7.69 -1.90 2.55
CA PHE A 144 6.84 -2.98 2.04
C PHE A 144 7.58 -4.03 1.22
N ILE A 145 8.90 -3.91 1.04
CA ILE A 145 9.69 -4.95 0.39
C ILE A 145 10.06 -6.00 1.44
N PRO A 146 9.65 -7.27 1.28
CA PRO A 146 10.08 -8.34 2.17
C PRO A 146 11.60 -8.41 2.25
N ILE A 147 12.17 -8.58 3.44
CA ILE A 147 13.63 -8.52 3.67
C ILE A 147 14.40 -9.42 2.69
N LYS A 148 13.91 -10.63 2.44
CA LYS A 148 14.54 -11.62 1.54
C LYS A 148 14.45 -11.25 0.05
N GLN A 149 13.68 -10.23 -0.30
CA GLN A 149 13.42 -9.75 -1.66
C GLN A 149 14.00 -8.33 -1.90
N LYS A 150 14.71 -7.74 -0.92
CA LYS A 150 15.41 -6.47 -1.14
C LYS A 150 16.42 -6.60 -2.30
N GLY A 151 16.45 -5.61 -3.18
CA GLY A 151 17.27 -5.64 -4.39
C GLY A 151 16.67 -6.44 -5.55
N ASN A 152 15.49 -7.06 -5.40
CA ASN A 152 14.77 -7.69 -6.50
C ASN A 152 13.98 -6.62 -7.27
N PRO A 153 14.36 -6.28 -8.52
CA PRO A 153 13.74 -5.18 -9.25
C PRO A 153 12.24 -5.40 -9.48
N LYS A 154 11.81 -6.66 -9.64
CA LYS A 154 10.38 -6.97 -9.83
C LYS A 154 9.57 -6.63 -8.60
N VAL A 155 10.09 -6.97 -7.42
CA VAL A 155 9.41 -6.73 -6.15
C VAL A 155 9.44 -5.24 -5.81
N GLU A 156 10.54 -4.55 -6.07
CA GLU A 156 10.63 -3.08 -5.95
C GLU A 156 9.59 -2.37 -6.81
N HIS A 157 9.40 -2.79 -8.07
CA HIS A 157 8.37 -2.24 -8.93
C HIS A 157 6.96 -2.50 -8.41
N ILE A 158 6.71 -3.66 -7.78
CA ILE A 158 5.42 -3.97 -7.15
C ILE A 158 5.20 -3.10 -5.92
N ALA A 159 6.22 -2.93 -5.06
CA ALA A 159 6.14 -2.06 -3.89
C ALA A 159 5.85 -0.60 -4.26
N ARG A 160 6.50 -0.07 -5.30
CA ARG A 160 6.17 1.25 -5.85
C ARG A 160 4.73 1.32 -6.33
N SER A 161 4.26 0.29 -7.03
CA SER A 161 2.88 0.22 -7.51
C SER A 161 1.88 0.16 -6.34
N PHE A 162 2.23 -0.53 -5.26
CA PHE A 162 1.44 -0.64 -4.04
C PHE A 162 1.31 0.71 -3.33
N VAL A 163 2.41 1.42 -3.12
CA VAL A 163 2.37 2.78 -2.54
C VAL A 163 1.58 3.73 -3.45
N LEU A 164 1.73 3.62 -4.78
CA LEU A 164 0.96 4.43 -5.73
C LEU A 164 -0.54 4.13 -5.72
N PHE A 165 -0.95 2.90 -5.41
CA PHE A 165 -2.36 2.55 -5.22
C PHE A 165 -2.96 3.36 -4.05
N PHE A 166 -2.30 3.37 -2.89
CA PHE A 166 -2.76 4.17 -1.72
C PHE A 166 -2.56 5.68 -1.88
N PHE A 167 -1.66 6.09 -2.77
CA PHE A 167 -1.60 7.48 -3.21
C PHE A 167 -2.84 7.84 -4.05
N GLN A 168 -3.33 6.93 -4.90
CA GLN A 168 -4.53 7.16 -5.72
C GLN A 168 -5.82 7.14 -4.90
N ASP A 169 -5.96 6.23 -3.94
CA ASP A 169 -7.16 6.11 -3.11
C ASP A 169 -7.29 7.18 -2.00
N CYS A 170 -6.27 8.04 -1.86
CA CYS A 170 -6.20 9.12 -0.85
C CYS A 170 -5.95 8.68 0.60
N THR A 171 -5.45 7.47 0.83
CA THR A 171 -5.01 7.01 2.15
C THR A 171 -3.79 7.80 2.61
N ILE A 172 -2.84 8.01 1.71
CA ILE A 172 -1.59 8.74 1.98
C ILE A 172 -1.47 9.98 1.11
N PHE A 173 -0.63 10.93 1.55
CA PHE A 173 -0.41 12.24 0.93
C PHE A 173 -1.65 13.16 0.92
N GLU A 174 -1.46 14.42 0.53
CA GLU A 174 -2.51 15.43 0.52
C GLU A 174 -3.50 15.19 -0.64
N LYS A 175 -4.78 15.37 -0.31
CA LYS A 175 -5.89 15.30 -1.28
C LYS A 175 -6.01 16.59 -2.08
N THR A 176 -6.39 16.48 -3.34
CA THR A 176 -6.91 17.58 -4.15
C THR A 176 -8.21 18.14 -3.55
N GLN A 177 -8.60 19.34 -3.96
CA GLN A 177 -9.88 19.94 -3.51
C GLN A 177 -11.08 19.10 -3.96
N GLU A 178 -11.03 18.54 -5.17
CA GLU A 178 -12.08 17.67 -5.73
C GLU A 178 -12.29 16.42 -4.85
N GLU A 179 -11.20 15.75 -4.45
CA GLU A 179 -11.24 14.58 -3.56
C GLU A 179 -11.77 14.92 -2.15
N LYS A 180 -11.52 16.14 -1.64
CA LYS A 180 -12.07 16.60 -0.35
C LYS A 180 -13.58 16.82 -0.40
N CYS A 181 -14.08 17.38 -1.51
CA CYS A 181 -15.50 17.64 -1.70
C CYS A 181 -16.34 16.36 -1.82
N ILE A 182 -15.82 15.32 -2.51
CA ILE A 182 -16.51 14.04 -2.68
C ILE A 182 -16.78 13.36 -1.33
N ASN A 183 -15.79 13.31 -0.43
CA ASN A 183 -15.97 12.75 0.92
C ASN A 183 -17.06 13.49 1.71
N THR A 184 -17.18 14.81 1.52
CA THR A 184 -18.18 15.63 2.23
C THR A 184 -19.60 15.36 1.71
N LEU A 185 -19.76 14.95 0.45
CA LEU A 185 -21.06 14.61 -0.14
C LEU A 185 -21.50 13.19 0.20
N GLN A 186 -20.57 12.23 0.24
CA GLN A 186 -20.85 10.85 0.69
C GLN A 186 -21.40 10.86 2.13
N PHE A 187 -20.72 11.56 3.03
CA PHE A 187 -21.16 11.76 4.43
C PHE A 187 -22.52 12.48 4.59
N LYS A 188 -23.06 13.12 3.54
CA LYS A 188 -24.38 13.77 3.59
C LYS A 188 -25.51 12.91 3.02
N LEU A 189 -25.18 11.83 2.30
CA LEU A 189 -26.14 10.90 1.71
C LEU A 189 -26.36 9.67 2.60
N ASP A 190 -25.42 9.39 3.52
CA ASP A 190 -25.51 8.30 4.50
C ASP A 190 -26.19 8.71 5.82
N PHE A 191 -26.80 9.90 5.88
CA PHE A 191 -27.66 10.42 6.97
C PHE A 191 -29.02 10.86 6.42
#